data_AF-A0A3D3RNS7-F1
#
_entry.id   AF-A0A3D3RNS7-F1
#
_cell.length_a   1.000
_cell.length_b   1.000
_cell.length_c   1.000
_cell.angle_alpha   90.00
_cell.angle_beta   90.00
_cell.angle_gamma   90.00
#
_symmetry.space_group_name_H-M   'P 1'
#
loop_
_entity.id
_entity.type
_entity.pdbx_description
1 polymer ?
#
loop_
_entity_poly.entity_id
_entity_poly.type
_entity_poly.pdbx_seq_one_letter_code
_entity_poly.pdbx_strand_id
1 'polypeptide(L)'
;KVIRLLEECIGKEVSRVGNLEDLRKNLVAYFLPDQGDEVLFNEFCKVMEIKYEFGQKHQGKKPDLVVKISERYIVIEAKHIKESGGAQDKQVAELIDFIKQQERKEYVHYLSFMDGLYFNKFIESVGKKVKKQRKDIEVALKRNKKNFFVNTAGLRSLIKDIISTL
;
A
#
# COMPACT_ATOMS: atom_id res chain seq x y z
N LYS A 1 -1.94 10.03 -7.33
CA LYS A 1 -0.59 10.40 -6.82
C LYS A 1 0.39 9.24 -6.85
N VAL A 2 0.05 8.08 -6.26
CA VAL A 2 0.94 6.89 -6.24
C VAL A 2 1.33 6.43 -7.65
N ILE A 3 0.38 6.31 -8.59
CA ILE A 3 0.66 5.97 -10.00
C ILE A 3 1.69 6.92 -10.63
N ARG A 4 1.48 8.23 -10.50
CA ARG A 4 2.45 9.23 -11.00
C ARG A 4 3.85 9.02 -10.41
N LEU A 5 3.96 8.67 -9.12
CA LEU A 5 5.26 8.37 -8.50
C LEU A 5 5.88 7.08 -9.05
N LEU A 6 5.07 6.07 -9.39
CA LEU A 6 5.52 4.86 -10.08
C LEU A 6 6.06 5.21 -11.47
N GLU A 7 5.30 5.96 -12.27
CA GLU A 7 5.70 6.41 -13.62
C GLU A 7 7.00 7.24 -13.59
N GLU A 8 7.15 8.12 -12.60
CA GLU A 8 8.36 8.94 -12.46
C GLU A 8 9.59 8.13 -12.06
N CYS A 9 9.43 7.02 -11.33
CA CYS A 9 10.54 6.17 -10.90
C CYS A 9 10.88 5.06 -11.89
N ILE A 10 9.88 4.48 -12.56
CA ILE A 10 10.00 3.33 -13.45
C ILE A 10 10.12 3.77 -14.92
N GLY A 11 9.49 4.89 -15.29
CA GLY A 11 9.37 5.35 -16.67
C GLY A 11 7.99 5.05 -17.27
N LYS A 12 7.87 5.19 -18.60
CA LYS A 12 6.59 5.08 -19.35
C LYS A 12 6.01 3.66 -19.44
N GLU A 13 6.66 2.65 -18.88
CA GLU A 13 6.28 1.24 -19.00
C GLU A 13 5.25 0.78 -17.96
N VAL A 14 4.71 1.68 -17.13
CA VAL A 14 3.70 1.36 -16.11
C VAL A 14 2.31 1.31 -16.76
N SER A 15 1.77 0.11 -16.99
CA SER A 15 0.48 -0.08 -17.65
C SER A 15 -0.63 -0.51 -16.68
N ARG A 16 -1.85 0.06 -16.87
CA ARG A 16 -3.05 -0.46 -16.21
C ARG A 16 -3.52 -1.71 -16.95
N VAL A 17 -3.84 -2.77 -16.21
CA VAL A 17 -4.31 -4.04 -16.78
C VAL A 17 -5.74 -4.35 -16.36
N GLY A 18 -6.46 -5.09 -17.21
CA GLY A 18 -7.86 -5.48 -16.97
C GLY A 18 -8.05 -6.95 -16.58
N ASN A 19 -6.99 -7.76 -16.59
CA ASN A 19 -7.06 -9.19 -16.29
C ASN A 19 -5.73 -9.71 -15.69
N LEU A 20 -5.77 -10.91 -15.10
CA LEU A 20 -4.59 -11.52 -14.46
C LEU A 20 -3.52 -11.99 -15.46
N GLU A 21 -3.89 -12.29 -16.70
CA GLU A 21 -2.94 -12.72 -17.72
C GLU A 21 -2.00 -11.57 -18.09
N ASP A 22 -2.56 -10.40 -18.36
CA ASP A 22 -1.81 -9.18 -18.63
C ASP A 22 -1.00 -8.74 -17.41
N LEU A 23 -1.56 -8.86 -16.19
CA LEU A 23 -0.82 -8.61 -14.96
C LEU A 23 0.45 -9.48 -14.89
N ARG A 24 0.37 -10.78 -15.23
CA ARG A 24 1.51 -11.70 -15.19
C ARG A 24 2.54 -11.43 -16.29
N LYS A 25 2.09 -11.15 -17.51
CA LYS A 25 2.96 -10.93 -18.68
C LYS A 25 3.83 -9.70 -18.55
N ASN A 26 3.33 -8.65 -17.91
CA ASN A 26 4.04 -7.38 -17.78
C ASN A 26 5.03 -7.42 -16.61
N LEU A 27 6.24 -6.87 -16.82
CA LEU A 27 7.22 -6.69 -15.75
C LEU A 27 6.69 -5.70 -14.71
N VAL A 28 6.07 -4.61 -15.17
CA VAL A 28 5.41 -3.63 -14.32
C VAL A 28 3.99 -3.39 -14.81
N ALA A 29 3.02 -3.59 -13.94
CA ALA A 29 1.61 -3.38 -14.25
C ALA A 29 0.82 -3.08 -12.98
N TYR A 30 -0.35 -2.47 -13.12
CA TYR A 30 -1.23 -2.19 -11.99
C TYR A 30 -2.71 -2.29 -12.33
N PHE A 31 -3.54 -2.37 -11.30
CA PHE A 31 -4.99 -2.23 -11.40
C PHE A 31 -5.55 -1.55 -10.15
N LEU A 32 -6.78 -1.06 -10.22
CA LEU A 32 -7.42 -0.18 -9.23
C LEU A 32 -8.70 -0.80 -8.67
N PRO A 33 -8.60 -1.62 -7.60
CA PRO A 33 -9.75 -2.35 -7.05
C PRO A 33 -10.90 -1.46 -6.57
N ASP A 34 -10.60 -0.26 -6.06
CA ASP A 34 -11.60 0.73 -5.63
C ASP A 34 -12.18 1.57 -6.79
N GLN A 35 -11.60 1.47 -8.00
CA GLN A 35 -11.99 2.23 -9.20
C GLN A 35 -12.33 1.30 -10.38
N GLY A 36 -13.14 0.28 -10.10
CA GLY A 36 -13.77 -0.58 -11.10
C GLY A 36 -13.12 -1.95 -11.30
N ASP A 37 -11.93 -2.20 -10.75
CA ASP A 37 -11.22 -3.48 -10.92
C ASP A 37 -11.49 -4.48 -9.76
N GLU A 38 -12.66 -4.40 -9.12
CA GLU A 38 -13.03 -5.27 -7.99
C GLU A 38 -13.04 -6.75 -8.38
N VAL A 39 -13.57 -7.09 -9.55
CA VAL A 39 -13.64 -8.48 -10.03
C VAL A 39 -12.22 -9.04 -10.19
N LEU A 40 -11.33 -8.26 -10.80
CA LEU A 40 -9.92 -8.60 -10.94
C LEU A 40 -9.22 -8.76 -9.59
N PHE A 41 -9.53 -7.91 -8.60
CA PHE A 41 -9.00 -8.06 -7.25
C PHE A 41 -9.47 -9.35 -6.57
N ASN A 42 -10.74 -9.72 -6.74
CA ASN A 42 -11.26 -10.96 -6.18
C ASN A 42 -10.61 -12.19 -6.83
N GLU A 43 -10.37 -12.16 -8.15
CA GLU A 43 -9.61 -13.19 -8.85
C GLU A 43 -8.15 -13.25 -8.39
N PHE A 44 -7.51 -12.10 -8.25
CA PHE A 44 -6.15 -11.97 -7.70
C PHE A 44 -6.09 -12.63 -6.31
N CYS A 45 -7.00 -12.28 -5.41
CA CYS A 45 -7.04 -12.87 -4.08
C CYS A 45 -7.21 -14.39 -4.13
N LYS A 46 -8.08 -14.91 -4.99
CA LYS A 46 -8.30 -16.36 -5.14
C LYS A 46 -7.04 -17.09 -5.63
N VAL A 47 -6.41 -16.57 -6.69
CA VAL A 47 -5.21 -17.16 -7.30
C VAL A 47 -4.01 -17.10 -6.36
N MET A 48 -3.90 -16.03 -5.58
CA MET A 48 -2.79 -15.80 -4.67
C MET A 48 -3.04 -16.41 -3.28
N GLU A 49 -4.20 -17.05 -3.08
CA GLU A 49 -4.65 -17.64 -1.82
C GLU A 49 -4.71 -16.62 -0.66
N ILE A 50 -5.12 -15.39 -0.97
CA ILE A 50 -5.23 -14.27 -0.03
C ILE A 50 -6.64 -14.26 0.59
N LYS A 51 -6.69 -14.27 1.93
CA LYS A 51 -7.95 -14.16 2.70
C LYS A 51 -8.47 -12.71 2.80
N TYR A 52 -7.60 -11.72 2.57
CA TYR A 52 -7.86 -10.28 2.66
C TYR A 52 -8.72 -9.87 3.86
N GLU A 53 -8.17 -10.05 5.07
CA GLU A 53 -8.88 -9.85 6.34
C GLU A 53 -9.20 -8.38 6.60
N PHE A 54 -8.40 -7.46 6.06
CA PHE A 54 -8.69 -6.02 6.12
C PHE A 54 -10.07 -5.72 5.52
N GLY A 55 -10.36 -6.20 4.30
CA GLY A 55 -11.67 -6.00 3.68
C GLY A 55 -12.81 -6.57 4.53
N GLN A 56 -12.61 -7.73 5.16
CA GLN A 56 -13.62 -8.36 6.03
C GLN A 56 -13.95 -7.48 7.25
N LYS A 57 -12.94 -6.84 7.85
CA LYS A 57 -13.12 -5.94 9.01
C LYS A 57 -13.70 -4.57 8.62
N HIS A 58 -13.49 -4.15 7.38
CA HIS A 58 -13.86 -2.84 6.86
C HIS A 58 -14.96 -2.91 5.80
N GLN A 59 -16.00 -3.72 6.03
CA GLN A 59 -17.23 -3.76 5.20
C GLN A 59 -16.99 -4.03 3.70
N GLY A 60 -16.06 -4.92 3.38
CA GLY A 60 -15.72 -5.28 2.00
C GLY A 60 -14.82 -4.25 1.30
N LYS A 61 -14.30 -3.25 2.01
CA LYS A 61 -13.43 -2.21 1.45
C LYS A 61 -12.26 -2.82 0.67
N LYS A 62 -12.07 -2.34 -0.56
CA LYS A 62 -10.98 -2.70 -1.46
C LYS A 62 -9.79 -1.75 -1.30
N PRO A 63 -8.56 -2.18 -1.60
CA PRO A 63 -7.40 -1.29 -1.57
C PRO A 63 -7.43 -0.34 -2.78
N ASP A 64 -6.77 0.80 -2.64
CA ASP A 64 -6.72 1.82 -3.70
C ASP A 64 -5.95 1.35 -4.95
N LEU A 65 -4.94 0.49 -4.78
CA LEU A 65 -4.06 0.08 -5.89
C LEU A 65 -3.42 -1.29 -5.61
N VAL A 66 -3.29 -2.10 -6.66
CA VAL A 66 -2.36 -3.23 -6.67
C VAL A 66 -1.36 -3.00 -7.80
N VAL A 67 -0.07 -3.05 -7.48
CA VAL A 67 1.00 -2.95 -8.46
C VAL A 67 1.88 -4.20 -8.43
N LYS A 68 2.20 -4.73 -9.61
CA LYS A 68 3.23 -5.73 -9.82
C LYS A 68 4.51 -5.03 -10.25
N ILE A 69 5.63 -5.39 -9.63
CA ILE A 69 6.97 -5.02 -10.07
C ILE A 69 7.80 -6.30 -10.04
N SER A 70 8.10 -6.83 -11.23
CA SER A 70 8.65 -8.18 -11.42
C SER A 70 7.80 -9.23 -10.71
N GLU A 71 8.38 -10.07 -9.86
CA GLU A 71 7.65 -11.14 -9.17
C GLU A 71 6.93 -10.67 -7.90
N ARG A 72 7.03 -9.39 -7.54
CA ARG A 72 6.45 -8.82 -6.32
C ARG A 72 5.13 -8.13 -6.62
N TYR A 73 4.15 -8.34 -5.74
CA TYR A 73 2.88 -7.63 -5.74
C TYR A 73 2.80 -6.76 -4.49
N ILE A 74 2.46 -5.49 -4.68
CA ILE A 74 2.29 -4.52 -3.60
C ILE A 74 0.85 -4.06 -3.62
N VAL A 75 0.12 -4.38 -2.56
CA VAL A 75 -1.26 -3.94 -2.31
C VAL A 75 -1.18 -2.66 -1.49
N ILE A 76 -1.75 -1.57 -2.01
CA ILE A 76 -1.51 -0.22 -1.52
C ILE A 76 -2.83 0.42 -1.07
N GLU A 77 -2.83 0.94 0.15
CA GLU A 77 -3.82 1.91 0.63
C GLU A 77 -3.12 3.27 0.79
N ALA A 78 -3.70 4.32 0.26
CA ALA A 78 -3.14 5.66 0.18
C ALA A 78 -4.04 6.70 0.83
N LYS A 79 -3.46 7.56 1.67
CA LYS A 79 -4.13 8.74 2.23
C LYS A 79 -3.26 9.98 2.10
N HIS A 80 -3.90 11.09 1.72
CA HIS A 80 -3.29 12.41 1.75
C HIS A 80 -3.93 13.25 2.86
N ILE A 81 -3.21 13.46 3.96
CA ILE A 81 -3.73 14.03 5.21
C ILE A 81 -3.13 15.43 5.41
N LYS A 82 -3.95 16.48 5.17
CA LYS A 82 -3.51 17.88 5.20
C LYS A 82 -3.57 18.53 6.58
N GLU A 83 -4.46 18.08 7.48
CA GLU A 83 -4.77 18.79 8.72
C GLU A 83 -4.95 17.81 9.90
N SER A 84 -5.03 18.33 11.12
CA SER A 84 -5.39 17.55 12.33
C SER A 84 -6.90 17.54 12.54
N GLY A 85 -7.46 16.38 12.90
CA GLY A 85 -8.86 16.25 13.30
C GLY A 85 -9.26 14.79 13.56
N GLY A 86 -10.48 14.58 14.07
CA GLY A 86 -10.95 13.24 14.42
C GLY A 86 -11.14 12.28 13.23
N ALA A 87 -11.43 12.82 12.04
CA ALA A 87 -11.54 12.00 10.82
C ALA A 87 -10.17 11.46 10.37
N GLN A 88 -9.11 12.23 10.61
CA GLN A 88 -7.74 11.96 10.21
C GLN A 88 -7.13 10.90 11.12
N ASP A 89 -7.50 10.90 12.40
CA ASP A 89 -7.14 9.82 13.32
C ASP A 89 -7.70 8.47 12.87
N LYS A 90 -8.91 8.45 12.31
CA LYS A 90 -9.50 7.24 11.74
C LYS A 90 -8.73 6.80 10.50
N GLN A 91 -8.34 7.73 9.62
CA GLN A 91 -7.52 7.42 8.44
C GLN A 91 -6.15 6.83 8.82
N VAL A 92 -5.48 7.37 9.83
CA VAL A 92 -4.20 6.80 10.31
C VAL A 92 -4.41 5.43 10.93
N ALA A 93 -5.45 5.25 11.76
CA ALA A 93 -5.76 3.96 12.37
C ALA A 93 -6.06 2.89 11.31
N GLU A 94 -6.75 3.27 10.23
CA GLU A 94 -7.02 2.42 9.08
C GLU A 94 -5.72 2.00 8.37
N LEU A 95 -4.81 2.93 8.09
CA LEU A 95 -3.50 2.60 7.50
C LEU A 95 -2.69 1.65 8.41
N ILE A 96 -2.69 1.89 9.72
CA ILE A 96 -2.04 1.00 10.69
C ILE A 96 -2.64 -0.40 10.68
N ASP A 97 -3.96 -0.51 10.55
CA ASP A 97 -4.64 -1.80 10.47
C ASP A 97 -4.37 -2.50 9.13
N PHE A 98 -4.30 -1.75 8.03
CA PHE A 98 -3.99 -2.26 6.70
C PHE A 98 -2.63 -2.97 6.65
N ILE A 99 -1.57 -2.36 7.18
CA ILE A 99 -0.23 -2.98 7.22
C ILE A 99 -0.11 -4.15 8.22
N LYS A 100 -1.16 -4.47 8.98
CA LYS A 100 -1.20 -5.71 9.78
C LYS A 100 -1.58 -6.93 8.95
N GLN A 101 -2.14 -6.74 7.75
CA GLN A 101 -2.48 -7.83 6.83
C GLN A 101 -1.23 -8.67 6.53
N GLN A 102 -1.37 -9.99 6.59
CA GLN A 102 -0.28 -10.94 6.46
C GLN A 102 -0.69 -12.05 5.50
N GLU A 103 0.22 -12.40 4.59
CA GLU A 103 0.02 -13.53 3.67
C GLU A 103 1.11 -14.58 3.87
N ARG A 104 0.79 -15.81 3.44
CA ARG A 104 1.76 -16.90 3.37
C ARG A 104 2.80 -16.67 2.25
N LYS A 105 2.41 -16.00 1.16
CA LYS A 105 3.28 -15.78 0.01
C LYS A 105 4.27 -14.64 0.32
N GLU A 106 5.57 -14.94 0.20
CA GLU A 106 6.67 -14.01 0.48
C GLU A 106 6.72 -12.78 -0.44
N TYR A 107 6.08 -12.88 -1.61
CA TYR A 107 6.10 -11.89 -2.69
C TYR A 107 4.85 -11.01 -2.76
N VAL A 108 3.95 -11.10 -1.76
CA VAL A 108 2.81 -10.19 -1.59
C VAL A 108 3.07 -9.29 -0.40
N HIS A 109 3.05 -7.99 -0.65
CA HIS A 109 3.39 -6.95 0.32
C HIS A 109 2.21 -6.00 0.51
N TYR A 110 1.99 -5.53 1.74
CA TYR A 110 1.03 -4.45 2.00
C TYR A 110 1.78 -3.16 2.31
N LEU A 111 1.34 -2.08 1.66
CA LEU A 111 1.95 -0.78 1.80
C LEU A 111 0.89 0.26 2.14
N SER A 112 1.06 0.92 3.28
CA SER A 112 0.32 2.15 3.57
C SER A 112 1.12 3.35 3.12
N PHE A 113 0.55 4.10 2.18
CA PHE A 113 1.08 5.36 1.70
C PHE A 113 0.39 6.50 2.45
N MET A 114 1.15 7.29 3.19
CA MET A 114 0.65 8.47 3.88
C MET A 114 1.48 9.68 3.52
N ASP A 115 0.83 10.74 3.07
CA ASP A 115 1.51 11.99 2.74
C ASP A 115 0.67 13.22 3.11
N GLY A 116 1.26 14.41 3.03
CA GLY A 116 0.65 15.67 3.47
C GLY A 116 1.21 16.15 4.81
N LEU A 117 0.76 17.33 5.25
CA LEU A 117 1.33 18.02 6.41
C LEU A 117 1.25 17.19 7.71
N TYR A 118 0.26 16.30 7.83
CA TYR A 118 0.13 15.46 9.01
C TYR A 118 1.30 14.47 9.16
N PHE A 119 1.95 14.07 8.05
CA PHE A 119 3.14 13.21 8.11
C PHE A 119 4.27 13.87 8.91
N ASN A 120 4.40 15.20 8.85
CA ASN A 120 5.44 15.93 9.59
C ASN A 120 5.31 15.76 11.10
N LYS A 121 4.10 15.55 11.62
CA LYS A 121 3.90 15.26 13.04
C LYS A 121 4.54 13.95 13.46
N PHE A 122 4.59 12.96 12.57
CA PHE A 122 5.32 11.72 12.82
C PHE A 122 6.82 11.98 12.90
N ILE A 123 7.36 12.84 12.04
CA ILE A 123 8.79 13.21 12.04
C ILE A 123 9.13 13.93 13.35
N GLU A 124 8.38 14.97 13.69
CA GLU A 124 8.60 15.81 14.87
C GLU A 124 8.23 15.10 16.20
N SER A 125 7.46 14.01 16.13
CA SER A 125 7.01 13.22 17.29
C SER A 125 6.19 14.01 18.33
N VAL A 126 5.39 14.97 17.86
CA VAL A 126 4.64 15.88 18.74
C VAL A 126 3.30 15.25 19.15
N GLY A 127 3.08 15.16 20.46
CA GLY A 127 1.81 14.72 21.05
C GLY A 127 1.73 13.22 21.38
N LYS A 128 1.08 12.89 22.51
CA LYS A 128 0.95 11.52 23.02
C LYS A 128 0.30 10.57 22.00
N LYS A 129 -0.68 11.07 21.23
CA LYS A 129 -1.41 10.28 20.24
C LYS A 129 -0.54 9.90 19.04
N VAL A 130 0.22 10.84 18.48
CA VAL A 130 1.14 10.57 17.38
C VAL A 130 2.24 9.61 17.80
N LYS A 131 2.77 9.75 19.03
CA LYS A 131 3.71 8.77 19.60
C LYS A 131 3.12 7.36 19.68
N LYS A 132 1.85 7.23 20.08
CA LYS A 132 1.15 5.94 20.07
C LYS A 132 1.00 5.39 18.65
N GLN A 133 0.54 6.21 17.70
CA GLN A 133 0.40 5.82 16.29
C GLN A 133 1.74 5.34 15.70
N ARG A 134 2.85 6.06 15.96
CA ARG A 134 4.21 5.62 15.60
C ARG A 134 4.55 4.25 16.17
N LYS A 135 4.33 4.06 17.47
CA LYS A 135 4.58 2.78 18.13
C LYS A 135 3.75 1.66 17.51
N ASP A 136 2.48 1.91 17.21
CA ASP A 136 1.58 0.93 16.62
C ASP A 136 2.03 0.56 15.19
N ILE A 137 2.51 1.54 14.40
CA ILE A 137 3.15 1.30 13.08
C ILE A 137 4.39 0.42 13.26
N GLU A 138 5.30 0.79 14.15
CA GLU A 138 6.55 0.04 14.40
C GLU A 138 6.28 -1.39 14.86
N VAL A 139 5.29 -1.61 15.73
CA VAL A 139 4.87 -2.95 16.18
C VAL A 139 4.31 -3.75 15.01
N ALA A 140 3.46 -3.16 14.17
CA ALA A 140 2.91 -3.82 12.99
C ALA A 140 4.02 -4.24 12.01
N LEU A 141 4.97 -3.35 11.72
CA LEU A 141 6.10 -3.62 10.81
C LEU A 141 7.09 -4.63 11.39
N LYS A 142 7.32 -4.64 12.71
CA LYS A 142 8.14 -5.68 13.36
C LYS A 142 7.53 -7.07 13.25
N ARG A 143 6.20 -7.16 13.35
CA ARG A 143 5.45 -8.42 13.19
C ARG A 143 5.38 -8.85 11.72
N ASN A 144 5.23 -7.89 10.81
CA ASN A 144 5.07 -8.09 9.38
C ASN A 144 6.20 -7.38 8.61
N LYS A 145 7.42 -7.93 8.67
CA LYS A 145 8.65 -7.32 8.13
C LYS A 145 8.65 -7.05 6.62
N LYS A 146 7.64 -7.56 5.91
CA LYS A 146 7.49 -7.45 4.44
C LYS A 146 6.52 -6.34 4.04
N ASN A 147 5.88 -5.70 5.01
CA ASN A 147 4.96 -4.61 4.78
C ASN A 147 5.68 -3.27 4.96
N PHE A 148 5.09 -2.21 4.43
CA PHE A 148 5.73 -0.91 4.35
C PHE A 148 4.78 0.20 4.80
N PHE A 149 5.32 1.22 5.45
CA PHE A 149 4.62 2.45 5.75
C PHE A 149 5.49 3.62 5.31
N VAL A 150 5.07 4.33 4.27
CA VAL A 150 5.93 5.29 3.57
C VAL A 150 5.19 6.57 3.19
N ASN A 151 5.94 7.67 3.08
CA ASN A 151 5.51 8.89 2.40
C ASN A 151 6.03 8.92 0.95
N THR A 152 5.92 10.08 0.28
CA THR A 152 6.46 10.26 -1.07
C THR A 152 7.95 9.90 -1.18
N ALA A 153 8.79 10.36 -0.25
CA ALA A 153 10.22 10.06 -0.30
C ALA A 153 10.49 8.56 -0.11
N GLY A 154 9.86 7.95 0.91
CA GLY A 154 10.00 6.52 1.18
C GLY A 154 9.48 5.64 0.05
N LEU A 155 8.38 6.01 -0.61
CA LEU A 155 7.85 5.27 -1.75
C LEU A 155 8.82 5.32 -2.93
N ARG A 156 9.41 6.48 -3.23
CA ARG A 156 10.42 6.59 -4.29
C ARG A 156 11.64 5.71 -4.01
N SER A 157 12.15 5.74 -2.78
CA SER A 157 13.28 4.89 -2.37
C SER A 157 12.93 3.41 -2.52
N LEU A 158 11.77 2.99 -2.01
CA LEU A 158 11.34 1.60 -2.10
C LEU A 158 11.21 1.12 -3.56
N ILE A 159 10.61 1.91 -4.43
CA ILE A 159 10.47 1.57 -5.85
C ILE A 159 11.86 1.43 -6.49
N LYS A 160 12.78 2.37 -6.24
CA LYS A 160 14.15 2.30 -6.76
C LYS A 160 14.90 1.07 -6.25
N ASP A 161 14.77 0.75 -4.97
CA ASP A 161 15.38 -0.44 -4.38
C ASP A 161 14.86 -1.71 -5.07
N ILE A 162 13.55 -1.83 -5.28
CA ILE A 162 12.95 -2.97 -5.99
C ILE A 162 13.48 -3.06 -7.43
N ILE A 163 13.49 -1.94 -8.16
CA ILE A 163 13.98 -1.91 -9.55
C ILE A 163 15.47 -2.26 -9.64
N SER A 164 16.28 -1.85 -8.66
CA SER A 164 17.72 -2.17 -8.65
C SER A 164 18.03 -3.65 -8.46
N THR A 165 17.01 -4.44 -8.11
CA THR A 165 17.09 -5.91 -7.99
C THR A 165 16.53 -6.66 -9.21
N LEU A 166 16.08 -5.92 -10.23
CA LEU A 166 15.64 -6.48 -11.52
C LEU A 166 16.84 -6.77 -12.42
#